data_AF-A0A432J0S3-F1
#
_entry.id   AF-A0A432J0S3-F1
#
_cell.length_a   1.000
_cell.length_b   1.000
_cell.length_c   1.000
_cell.angle_alpha   90.00
_cell.angle_beta   90.00
_cell.angle_gamma   90.00
#
_symmetry.space_group_name_H-M   'P 1'
#
loop_
_entity.id
_entity.type
_entity.pdbx_description
1 polymer ?
#
loop_
_entity_poly.entity_id
_entity_poly.type
_entity_poly.pdbx_seq_one_letter_code
_entity_poly.pdbx_strand_id
1 'polypeptide(L)'
;MTPVIRDGVIYSDGATILGADDKSGVAVILEALEVLKNHPELAHAPLEIVFSVSEEIGLVGSKALDKSLLKADWGLIFDSGGPIGVIVYTAPYQDSVQAEVRGKKAHAGGEPEKGVNAIVIASDAIVHMPLGRIDAETTSNIGIIKGGNATNIVPDYVFVKGEARSRDEKKLQAQTRAMVKAFESAAKKHHGAVDIEVVRKYPGYKLDFTARPYVAAARALDALGMTVIAKASGGGTDGNIYNQAGIPCVALSTGMTAVHTQDEHIAIQDMVDAARVLVTIITQEAA
;
A
#
# COMPACT_ATOMS: atom_id res chain seq x y z
N MET A 1 4.28 19.49 11.27
CA MET A 1 5.24 18.39 11.40
C MET A 1 6.57 18.98 11.83
N THR A 2 7.04 18.63 13.02
CA THR A 2 8.31 19.09 13.57
C THR A 2 9.18 17.87 13.84
N PRO A 3 10.24 17.61 13.07
CA PRO A 3 11.09 16.45 13.30
C PRO A 3 11.97 16.66 14.53
N VAL A 4 12.18 15.60 15.31
CA VAL A 4 13.04 15.58 16.50
C VAL A 4 14.01 14.41 16.40
N ILE A 5 15.30 14.68 16.61
CA ILE A 5 16.33 13.63 16.62
C ILE A 5 16.56 13.16 18.06
N ARG A 6 16.52 11.84 18.27
CA ARG A 6 16.84 11.18 19.54
C ARG A 6 17.72 9.97 19.22
N ASP A 7 18.91 9.93 19.79
CA ASP A 7 19.85 8.80 19.66
C ASP A 7 20.09 8.34 18.20
N GLY A 8 20.20 9.30 17.27
CA GLY A 8 20.42 9.02 15.85
C GLY A 8 19.17 8.60 15.06
N VAL A 9 17.99 8.65 15.68
CA VAL A 9 16.71 8.34 15.05
C VAL A 9 15.85 9.59 14.97
N ILE A 10 15.21 9.81 13.82
CA ILE A 10 14.31 10.91 13.55
C ILE A 10 12.89 10.45 13.87
N TYR A 11 12.18 11.24 14.68
CA TYR A 11 10.78 11.05 15.06
C TYR A 11 9.97 12.30 14.71
N SER A 12 8.64 12.18 14.71
CA SER A 12 7.77 13.34 14.85
C SER A 12 7.76 13.87 16.30
N ASP A 13 7.13 15.02 16.52
CA ASP A 13 6.82 15.53 17.86
C ASP A 13 5.65 14.79 18.54
N GLY A 14 5.11 13.74 17.91
CA GLY A 14 3.97 12.95 18.36
C GLY A 14 2.60 13.53 17.98
N ALA A 15 2.52 14.78 17.51
CA ALA A 15 1.25 15.37 17.10
C ALA A 15 0.85 14.95 15.68
N THR A 16 1.83 14.61 14.84
CA THR A 16 1.64 14.22 13.44
C THR A 16 2.41 12.94 13.12
N ILE A 17 2.20 12.42 11.91
CA ILE A 17 3.16 11.50 11.27
C ILE A 17 4.51 12.23 11.05
N LEU A 18 5.58 11.47 10.79
CA LEU A 18 6.89 11.99 10.39
C LEU A 18 6.99 12.20 8.88
N GLY A 19 6.22 11.47 8.07
CA GLY A 19 6.33 11.49 6.61
C GLY A 19 7.71 11.06 6.12
N ALA A 20 8.37 10.13 6.82
CA ALA A 20 9.48 9.36 6.28
C ALA A 20 9.00 8.55 5.07
N ASP A 21 7.76 8.06 5.13
CA ASP A 21 6.95 7.62 3.99
C ASP A 21 6.36 8.84 3.23
N ASP A 22 6.84 9.23 2.04
CA ASP A 22 8.03 8.73 1.33
C ASP A 22 9.11 9.82 1.14
N LYS A 23 9.21 10.78 2.07
CA LYS A 23 10.29 11.79 1.99
C LYS A 23 11.67 11.18 2.19
N SER A 24 11.76 10.02 2.83
CA SER A 24 13.02 9.29 2.97
C SER A 24 13.52 8.80 1.61
N GLY A 25 12.65 8.24 0.76
CA GLY A 25 13.01 7.84 -0.60
C GLY A 25 13.44 9.02 -1.45
N VAL A 26 12.72 10.14 -1.37
CA VAL A 26 13.11 11.39 -2.03
C VAL A 26 14.49 11.87 -1.57
N ALA A 27 14.76 11.89 -0.27
CA ALA A 27 16.04 12.32 0.28
C ALA A 27 17.20 11.40 -0.17
N VAL A 28 16.98 10.07 -0.15
CA VAL A 28 17.95 9.07 -0.62
C VAL A 28 18.30 9.27 -2.10
N ILE A 29 17.30 9.51 -2.95
CA ILE A 29 17.50 9.78 -4.38
C ILE A 29 18.29 11.07 -4.59
N LEU A 30 17.91 12.16 -3.91
CA LEU A 30 18.58 13.45 -4.04
C LEU A 30 20.04 13.39 -3.57
N GLU A 31 20.31 12.69 -2.46
CA GLU A 31 21.67 12.49 -1.96
C GLU A 31 22.52 11.68 -2.96
N ALA A 32 21.98 10.59 -3.52
CA ALA A 32 22.71 9.81 -4.52
C ALA A 32 23.07 10.66 -5.76
N LEU A 33 22.16 11.53 -6.22
CA LEU A 33 22.42 12.44 -7.33
C LEU A 33 23.49 13.48 -6.99
N GLU A 34 23.48 14.01 -5.76
CA GLU A 34 24.49 14.96 -5.29
C GLU A 34 25.87 14.29 -5.18
N VAL A 35 25.95 13.04 -4.71
CA VAL A 35 27.18 12.24 -4.72
C VAL A 35 27.72 12.07 -6.14
N LEU A 36 26.90 11.61 -7.09
CA LEU A 36 27.34 11.42 -8.48
C LEU A 36 27.82 12.72 -9.13
N LYS A 37 27.16 13.84 -8.82
CA LYS A 37 27.54 15.17 -9.30
C LYS A 37 28.88 15.64 -8.72
N ASN A 38 29.13 15.38 -7.45
CA ASN A 38 30.37 15.78 -6.77
C ASN A 38 31.53 14.82 -7.04
N HIS A 39 31.24 13.63 -7.57
CA HIS A 39 32.20 12.57 -7.91
C HIS A 39 32.06 12.16 -9.39
N PRO A 40 32.47 13.02 -10.35
CA PRO A 40 32.33 12.75 -11.77
C PRO A 40 33.14 11.55 -12.27
N GLU A 41 34.06 11.02 -11.46
CA GLU A 41 34.77 9.76 -11.71
C GLU A 41 33.87 8.52 -11.59
N LEU A 42 32.72 8.64 -10.91
CA LEU A 42 31.73 7.57 -10.79
C LEU A 42 30.92 7.47 -12.08
N ALA A 43 31.33 6.56 -12.97
CA ALA A 43 30.57 6.25 -14.16
C ALA A 43 29.17 5.74 -13.80
N HIS A 44 28.15 6.14 -14.58
CA HIS A 44 26.78 5.69 -14.41
C HIS A 44 26.06 5.59 -15.77
N ALA A 45 25.07 4.69 -15.84
CA ALA A 45 24.12 4.67 -16.95
C ALA A 45 23.19 5.89 -16.94
N PRO A 46 22.48 6.21 -18.03
CA PRO A 46 21.43 7.23 -18.01
C PRO A 46 20.40 6.95 -16.92
N LEU A 47 20.02 7.99 -16.17
CA LEU A 47 19.07 7.90 -15.07
C LEU A 47 17.79 8.67 -15.42
N GLU A 48 16.64 8.05 -15.15
CA GLU A 48 15.33 8.70 -15.18
C GLU A 48 14.79 8.75 -13.75
N ILE A 49 14.49 9.95 -13.25
CA ILE A 49 14.02 10.16 -11.88
C ILE A 49 12.55 10.55 -11.91
N VAL A 50 11.72 9.75 -11.24
CA VAL A 50 10.27 9.96 -11.20
C VAL A 50 9.85 10.21 -9.76
N PHE A 51 9.41 11.43 -9.48
CA PHE A 51 8.70 11.77 -8.24
C PHE A 51 7.21 11.78 -8.55
N SER A 52 6.50 10.77 -8.06
CA SER A 52 5.06 10.67 -8.26
C SER A 52 4.30 11.59 -7.31
N VAL A 53 2.99 11.68 -7.52
CA VAL A 53 2.07 12.41 -6.64
C VAL A 53 0.90 11.50 -6.27
N SER A 54 0.35 11.67 -5.07
CA SER A 54 -0.89 10.97 -4.67
C SER A 54 -0.78 9.43 -4.74
N GLU A 55 0.36 8.88 -4.34
CA GLU A 55 0.58 7.44 -4.14
C GLU A 55 -0.44 6.91 -3.11
N GLU A 56 -0.51 7.59 -1.96
CA GLU A 56 -1.26 7.22 -0.74
C GLU A 56 -2.79 7.05 -0.91
N ILE A 57 -3.34 7.56 -2.01
CA ILE A 57 -4.78 7.45 -2.32
C ILE A 57 -5.07 6.47 -3.47
N GLY A 58 -4.09 5.61 -3.77
CA GLY A 58 -4.20 4.53 -4.73
C GLY A 58 -3.42 4.78 -6.02
N LEU A 59 -2.15 5.15 -5.91
CA LEU A 59 -1.16 5.20 -7.00
C LEU A 59 -1.57 6.13 -8.14
N VAL A 60 -2.21 7.27 -7.81
CA VAL A 60 -2.88 8.11 -8.82
C VAL A 60 -1.87 8.73 -9.78
N GLY A 61 -0.75 9.24 -9.27
CA GLY A 61 0.30 9.84 -10.08
C GLY A 61 0.96 8.86 -11.03
N SER A 62 1.38 7.69 -10.53
CA SER A 62 1.99 6.67 -11.39
C SER A 62 1.01 6.13 -12.44
N LYS A 63 -0.29 6.02 -12.13
CA LYS A 63 -1.32 5.69 -13.14
C LYS A 63 -1.46 6.76 -14.21
N ALA A 64 -1.42 8.03 -13.81
CA ALA A 64 -1.58 9.17 -14.73
C ALA A 64 -0.33 9.45 -15.57
N LEU A 65 0.86 9.04 -15.12
CA LEU A 65 2.09 9.22 -15.88
C LEU A 65 2.00 8.56 -17.25
N ASP A 66 2.37 9.26 -18.32
CA ASP A 66 2.54 8.67 -19.64
C ASP A 66 3.85 7.85 -19.65
N LYS A 67 3.72 6.52 -19.75
CA LYS A 67 4.87 5.61 -19.70
C LYS A 67 5.72 5.68 -20.96
N SER A 68 5.21 6.25 -22.06
CA SER A 68 6.02 6.46 -23.27
C SER A 68 7.12 7.50 -23.09
N LEU A 69 7.05 8.30 -22.02
CA LEU A 69 8.10 9.23 -21.63
C LEU A 69 9.29 8.55 -20.95
N LEU A 70 9.10 7.31 -20.47
CA LEU A 70 10.13 6.52 -19.80
C LEU A 70 10.87 5.66 -20.83
N LYS A 71 12.19 5.74 -20.81
CA LYS A 71 13.09 4.91 -21.63
C LYS A 71 13.75 3.79 -20.84
N ALA A 72 13.67 3.84 -19.51
CA ALA A 72 14.24 2.83 -18.64
C ALA A 72 13.55 1.46 -18.84
N ASP A 73 14.36 0.42 -19.00
CA ASP A 73 13.88 -0.97 -19.16
C ASP A 73 13.55 -1.63 -17.80
N TRP A 74 13.90 -1.00 -16.68
CA TRP A 74 13.63 -1.44 -15.31
C TRP A 74 13.82 -0.27 -14.33
N GLY A 75 13.39 -0.41 -13.08
CA GLY A 75 13.53 0.64 -12.08
C GLY A 75 13.62 0.18 -10.62
N LEU A 76 13.82 1.15 -9.74
CA LEU A 76 13.87 0.99 -8.28
C LEU A 76 12.86 1.93 -7.64
N ILE A 77 12.14 1.44 -6.64
CA ILE A 77 11.18 2.23 -5.86
C ILE A 77 11.73 2.35 -4.44
N PHE A 78 11.98 3.55 -3.94
CA PHE A 78 12.50 3.76 -2.58
C PHE A 78 11.39 3.95 -1.55
N ASP A 79 10.41 3.05 -1.60
CA ASP A 79 9.16 3.14 -0.85
C ASP A 79 8.92 1.81 -0.12
N SER A 80 9.83 1.45 0.78
CA SER A 80 9.64 0.30 1.65
C SER A 80 10.21 0.52 3.03
N GLY A 81 9.54 -0.09 4.01
CA GLY A 81 9.99 -0.10 5.40
C GLY A 81 10.65 -1.40 5.84
N GLY A 82 11.30 -1.34 7.00
CA GLY A 82 12.08 -2.43 7.59
C GLY A 82 13.59 -2.22 7.45
N PRO A 83 14.42 -3.20 7.84
CA PRO A 83 15.87 -3.02 7.82
C PRO A 83 16.40 -2.79 6.40
N ILE A 84 17.51 -2.05 6.30
CA ILE A 84 18.26 -1.95 5.06
C ILE A 84 18.67 -3.35 4.58
N GLY A 85 18.57 -3.57 3.27
CA GLY A 85 18.74 -4.88 2.64
C GLY A 85 17.45 -5.57 2.23
N VAL A 86 16.29 -5.05 2.68
CA VAL A 86 14.99 -5.50 2.18
C VAL A 86 14.79 -5.15 0.70
N ILE A 87 14.47 -6.18 -0.09
CA ILE A 87 14.06 -6.08 -1.49
C ILE A 87 12.66 -6.67 -1.63
N VAL A 88 11.67 -5.84 -1.99
CA VAL A 88 10.30 -6.26 -2.25
C VAL A 88 10.16 -6.72 -3.70
N TYR A 89 10.17 -8.04 -3.88
CA TYR A 89 10.03 -8.68 -5.19
C TYR A 89 8.58 -9.03 -5.56
N THR A 90 7.64 -8.92 -4.60
CA THR A 90 6.23 -9.17 -4.84
C THR A 90 5.33 -8.31 -3.96
N ALA A 91 4.25 -7.80 -4.54
CA ALA A 91 3.24 -6.98 -3.87
C ALA A 91 1.83 -7.42 -4.27
N PRO A 92 0.83 -7.23 -3.40
CA PRO A 92 -0.52 -7.72 -3.63
C PRO A 92 -1.30 -6.87 -4.63
N TYR A 93 -2.30 -7.50 -5.24
CA TYR A 93 -3.46 -6.82 -5.80
C TYR A 93 -4.33 -6.26 -4.66
N GLN A 94 -5.10 -5.20 -4.91
CA GLN A 94 -6.08 -4.68 -3.95
C GLN A 94 -7.42 -4.39 -4.63
N ASP A 95 -8.50 -4.90 -4.05
CA ASP A 95 -9.87 -4.49 -4.36
C ASP A 95 -10.44 -3.66 -3.21
N SER A 96 -11.07 -2.53 -3.54
CA SER A 96 -11.94 -1.78 -2.63
C SER A 96 -13.36 -2.30 -2.76
N VAL A 97 -14.03 -2.53 -1.64
CA VAL A 97 -15.44 -2.97 -1.60
C VAL A 97 -16.25 -1.93 -0.85
N GLN A 98 -17.21 -1.31 -1.53
CA GLN A 98 -18.14 -0.34 -0.96
C GLN A 98 -19.54 -0.93 -1.01
N ALA A 99 -20.27 -0.87 0.11
CA ALA A 99 -21.63 -1.35 0.22
C ALA A 99 -22.54 -0.26 0.82
N GLU A 100 -23.60 0.07 0.10
CA GLU A 100 -24.70 0.90 0.58
C GLU A 100 -25.88 0.00 0.96
N VAL A 101 -26.02 -0.24 2.26
CA VAL A 101 -27.05 -1.10 2.81
C VAL A 101 -28.31 -0.28 3.07
N ARG A 102 -29.43 -0.72 2.50
CA ARG A 102 -30.73 -0.06 2.60
C ARG A 102 -31.73 -0.91 3.37
N GLY A 103 -32.42 -0.27 4.30
CA GLY A 103 -33.49 -0.82 5.10
C GLY A 103 -34.76 0.03 4.95
N LYS A 104 -35.50 0.19 6.06
CA LYS A 104 -36.75 0.94 6.11
C LYS A 104 -36.93 1.59 7.47
N LYS A 105 -37.22 2.90 7.49
CA LYS A 105 -37.46 3.63 8.74
C LYS A 105 -38.74 3.17 9.43
N ALA A 106 -38.70 3.20 10.75
CA ALA A 106 -39.85 3.07 11.63
C ALA A 106 -39.55 3.78 12.96
N HIS A 107 -40.59 4.12 13.72
CA HIS A 107 -40.41 4.61 15.08
C HIS A 107 -39.97 3.46 15.98
N ALA A 108 -38.75 3.54 16.54
CA ALA A 108 -38.11 2.41 17.20
C ALA A 108 -38.86 1.91 18.44
N GLY A 109 -39.53 2.80 19.17
CA GLY A 109 -40.34 2.42 20.35
C GLY A 109 -41.82 2.18 20.06
N GLY A 110 -42.28 2.43 18.83
CA GLY A 110 -43.70 2.42 18.49
C GLY A 110 -44.09 1.20 17.66
N GLU A 111 -43.38 1.02 16.55
CA GLU A 111 -43.68 -0.03 15.57
C GLU A 111 -42.39 -0.52 14.86
N PRO A 112 -41.35 -0.92 15.62
CA PRO A 112 -40.06 -1.33 15.03
C PRO A 112 -40.20 -2.48 14.02
N GLU A 113 -41.20 -3.34 14.17
CA GLU A 113 -41.51 -4.45 13.26
C GLU A 113 -41.93 -4.02 11.85
N LYS A 114 -42.32 -2.76 11.65
CA LYS A 114 -42.62 -2.21 10.31
C LYS A 114 -41.38 -1.65 9.59
N GLY A 115 -40.26 -1.57 10.30
CA GLY A 115 -38.96 -1.14 9.79
C GLY A 115 -38.05 -2.30 9.41
N VAL A 116 -36.94 -1.97 8.75
CA VAL A 116 -35.84 -2.89 8.45
C VAL A 116 -34.55 -2.18 8.83
N ASN A 117 -33.83 -2.72 9.82
CA ASN A 117 -32.69 -2.03 10.41
C ASN A 117 -31.42 -2.27 9.58
N ALA A 118 -30.98 -1.28 8.82
CA ALA A 118 -29.78 -1.37 7.98
C ALA A 118 -28.48 -1.62 8.78
N ILE A 119 -28.40 -1.19 10.05
CA ILE A 119 -27.25 -1.50 10.93
C ILE A 119 -27.20 -3.00 11.21
N VAL A 120 -28.35 -3.63 11.51
CA VAL A 120 -28.41 -5.07 11.74
C VAL A 120 -27.98 -5.84 10.49
N ILE A 121 -28.41 -5.40 9.30
CA ILE A 121 -27.99 -6.00 8.03
C ILE A 121 -26.47 -5.91 7.84
N ALA A 122 -25.90 -4.71 7.99
CA ALA A 122 -24.47 -4.50 7.84
C ALA A 122 -23.66 -5.31 8.87
N SER A 123 -24.10 -5.35 10.13
CA SER A 123 -23.47 -6.15 11.18
C SER A 123 -23.53 -7.65 10.86
N ASP A 124 -24.66 -8.17 10.41
CA ASP A 124 -24.82 -9.58 10.03
C ASP A 124 -23.92 -9.95 8.85
N ALA A 125 -23.75 -9.08 7.87
CA ALA A 125 -22.79 -9.28 6.78
C ALA A 125 -21.34 -9.34 7.31
N ILE A 126 -20.95 -8.39 8.16
CA ILE A 126 -19.58 -8.24 8.68
C ILE A 126 -19.16 -9.46 9.51
N VAL A 127 -20.03 -9.98 10.38
CA VAL A 127 -19.69 -11.14 11.23
C VAL A 127 -19.63 -12.46 10.45
N HIS A 128 -20.22 -12.52 9.25
CA HIS A 128 -20.22 -13.72 8.40
C HIS A 128 -19.23 -13.66 7.23
N MET A 129 -18.50 -12.56 7.03
CA MET A 129 -17.46 -12.49 6.01
C MET A 129 -16.06 -12.75 6.59
N PRO A 130 -15.13 -13.34 5.82
CA PRO A 130 -13.75 -13.49 6.27
C PRO A 130 -13.07 -12.12 6.37
N LEU A 131 -12.49 -11.80 7.52
CA LEU A 131 -11.78 -10.54 7.81
C LEU A 131 -10.45 -10.78 8.51
N GLY A 132 -9.56 -9.80 8.41
CA GLY A 132 -8.22 -9.84 8.98
C GLY A 132 -7.24 -10.63 8.10
N ARG A 133 -6.43 -11.48 8.74
CA ARG A 133 -5.50 -12.39 8.07
C ARG A 133 -6.26 -13.63 7.61
N ILE A 134 -6.47 -13.77 6.29
CA ILE A 134 -7.19 -14.91 5.71
C ILE A 134 -6.25 -16.08 5.48
N ASP A 135 -5.10 -15.80 4.85
CA ASP A 135 -4.00 -16.75 4.71
C ASP A 135 -2.65 -16.01 4.60
N ALA A 136 -1.56 -16.74 4.35
CA ALA A 136 -0.20 -16.16 4.26
C ALA A 136 -0.07 -15.03 3.21
N GLU A 137 -0.98 -14.94 2.25
CA GLU A 137 -0.91 -14.03 1.11
C GLU A 137 -2.09 -13.08 0.99
N THR A 138 -3.17 -13.34 1.73
CA THR A 138 -4.48 -12.69 1.61
C THR A 138 -4.91 -12.03 2.92
N THR A 139 -5.40 -10.80 2.82
CA THR A 139 -6.03 -10.07 3.93
C THR A 139 -7.30 -9.37 3.47
N SER A 140 -8.16 -9.03 4.43
CA SER A 140 -9.31 -8.15 4.20
C SER A 140 -9.63 -7.35 5.44
N ASN A 141 -10.24 -6.18 5.26
CA ASN A 141 -10.57 -5.28 6.35
C ASN A 141 -11.83 -4.45 6.04
N ILE A 142 -12.60 -4.12 7.08
CA ILE A 142 -13.64 -3.08 7.00
C ILE A 142 -13.09 -1.84 7.70
N GLY A 143 -12.80 -0.79 6.92
CA GLY A 143 -12.18 0.42 7.43
C GLY A 143 -13.16 1.51 7.84
N ILE A 144 -14.34 1.55 7.21
CA ILE A 144 -15.34 2.60 7.45
C ILE A 144 -16.72 1.98 7.56
N ILE A 145 -17.46 2.37 8.60
CA ILE A 145 -18.89 2.11 8.77
C ILE A 145 -19.57 3.40 9.26
N LYS A 146 -20.65 3.80 8.59
CA LYS A 146 -21.42 5.02 8.93
C LYS A 146 -22.90 4.77 8.71
N GLY A 147 -23.75 5.09 9.68
CA GLY A 147 -25.19 4.99 9.53
C GLY A 147 -25.95 5.27 10.81
N GLY A 148 -27.27 5.47 10.69
CA GLY A 148 -28.12 5.95 11.78
C GLY A 148 -28.07 7.46 11.97
N ASN A 149 -29.20 8.03 12.42
CA ASN A 149 -29.35 9.48 12.64
C ASN A 149 -29.84 9.82 14.05
N ALA A 150 -30.66 8.96 14.66
CA ALA A 150 -31.22 9.14 15.99
C ALA A 150 -31.56 7.77 16.60
N THR A 151 -31.58 7.68 17.94
CA THR A 151 -31.81 6.43 18.67
C THR A 151 -33.27 5.96 18.62
N ASN A 152 -34.22 6.88 18.40
CA ASN A 152 -35.65 6.57 18.31
C ASN A 152 -36.15 6.26 16.89
N ILE A 153 -35.24 6.15 15.91
CA ILE A 153 -35.55 5.84 14.51
C ILE A 153 -34.82 4.55 14.13
N VAL A 154 -35.54 3.56 13.58
CA VAL A 154 -34.91 2.39 12.94
C VAL A 154 -34.10 2.88 11.74
N PRO A 155 -32.76 2.70 11.70
CA PRO A 155 -31.94 3.19 10.59
C PRO A 155 -32.24 2.47 9.29
N ASP A 156 -32.44 3.22 8.22
CA ASP A 156 -32.70 2.71 6.87
C ASP A 156 -31.49 2.77 5.94
N TYR A 157 -30.35 3.28 6.41
CA TYR A 157 -29.15 3.40 5.61
C TYR A 157 -27.89 3.17 6.44
N VAL A 158 -26.97 2.37 5.89
CA VAL A 158 -25.59 2.22 6.34
C VAL A 158 -24.66 2.17 5.15
N PHE A 159 -23.62 2.99 5.20
CA PHE A 159 -22.47 2.94 4.32
C PHE A 159 -21.36 2.10 4.97
N VAL A 160 -20.85 1.11 4.25
CA VAL A 160 -19.67 0.33 4.64
C VAL A 160 -18.62 0.39 3.54
N LYS A 161 -17.36 0.61 3.91
CA LYS A 161 -16.22 0.52 2.98
C LYS A 161 -15.11 -0.32 3.59
N GLY A 162 -14.66 -1.29 2.81
CA GLY A 162 -13.58 -2.19 3.14
C GLY A 162 -12.66 -2.45 1.96
N GLU A 163 -11.71 -3.35 2.17
CA GLU A 163 -10.75 -3.77 1.17
C GLU A 163 -10.42 -5.26 1.31
N ALA A 164 -9.90 -5.83 0.23
CA ALA A 164 -9.22 -7.11 0.21
C ALA A 164 -7.89 -6.97 -0.54
N ARG A 165 -6.86 -7.67 -0.07
CA ARG A 165 -5.54 -7.72 -0.71
C ARG A 165 -5.11 -9.16 -0.86
N SER A 166 -4.47 -9.50 -1.97
CA SER A 166 -3.78 -10.78 -2.12
C SER A 166 -2.64 -10.70 -3.11
N ARG A 167 -1.55 -11.43 -2.88
CA ARG A 167 -0.48 -11.63 -3.87
C ARG A 167 -0.84 -12.64 -4.96
N ASP A 168 -1.94 -13.37 -4.77
CA ASP A 168 -2.57 -14.22 -5.78
C ASP A 168 -3.91 -13.61 -6.21
N GLU A 169 -4.07 -13.32 -7.50
CA GLU A 169 -5.27 -12.67 -8.02
C GLU A 169 -6.53 -13.54 -7.88
N LYS A 170 -6.43 -14.87 -8.00
CA LYS A 170 -7.59 -15.76 -7.84
C LYS A 170 -8.06 -15.77 -6.39
N LYS A 171 -7.13 -15.75 -5.43
CA LYS A 171 -7.45 -15.60 -4.00
C LYS A 171 -8.08 -14.26 -3.69
N LEU A 172 -7.59 -13.16 -4.27
CA LEU A 172 -8.25 -11.85 -4.15
C LEU A 172 -9.70 -11.94 -4.62
N GLN A 173 -9.92 -12.45 -5.84
CA GLN A 173 -11.26 -12.58 -6.40
C GLN A 173 -12.17 -13.45 -5.52
N ALA A 174 -11.65 -14.54 -4.94
CA ALA A 174 -12.41 -15.39 -4.03
C ALA A 174 -12.80 -14.64 -2.75
N GLN A 175 -11.86 -13.90 -2.15
CA GLN A 175 -12.10 -13.11 -0.95
C GLN A 175 -13.11 -11.97 -1.23
N THR A 176 -12.93 -11.23 -2.33
CA THR A 176 -13.86 -10.18 -2.76
C THR A 176 -15.27 -10.73 -2.95
N ARG A 177 -15.42 -11.88 -3.64
CA ARG A 177 -16.72 -12.55 -3.79
C ARG A 177 -17.34 -12.97 -2.45
N ALA A 178 -16.53 -13.42 -1.48
CA ALA A 178 -17.03 -13.78 -0.16
C ALA A 178 -17.61 -12.56 0.59
N MET A 179 -16.94 -11.39 0.49
CA MET A 179 -17.44 -10.14 1.06
C MET A 179 -18.75 -9.69 0.41
N VAL A 180 -18.82 -9.70 -0.93
CA VAL A 180 -20.04 -9.36 -1.68
C VAL A 180 -21.19 -10.28 -1.28
N LYS A 181 -20.96 -11.60 -1.30
CA LYS A 181 -21.97 -12.60 -0.96
C LYS A 181 -22.49 -12.43 0.47
N ALA A 182 -21.65 -12.05 1.43
CA ALA A 182 -22.07 -11.83 2.81
C ALA A 182 -23.05 -10.65 2.92
N PHE A 183 -22.77 -9.53 2.24
CA PHE A 183 -23.70 -8.40 2.17
C PHE A 183 -25.02 -8.77 1.49
N GLU A 184 -24.97 -9.42 0.33
CA GLU A 184 -26.18 -9.85 -0.41
C GLU A 184 -27.03 -10.82 0.42
N SER A 185 -26.38 -11.78 1.09
CA SER A 185 -27.07 -12.78 1.93
C SER A 185 -27.72 -12.15 3.14
N ALA A 186 -27.03 -11.21 3.82
CA ALA A 186 -27.59 -10.47 4.95
C ALA A 186 -28.77 -9.59 4.50
N ALA A 187 -28.63 -8.83 3.41
CA ALA A 187 -29.70 -7.99 2.89
C ALA A 187 -30.95 -8.82 2.58
N LYS A 188 -30.79 -9.97 1.91
CA LYS A 188 -31.88 -10.91 1.62
C LYS A 188 -32.53 -11.46 2.90
N LYS A 189 -31.72 -11.91 3.88
CA LYS A 189 -32.19 -12.50 5.14
C LYS A 189 -33.05 -11.54 5.95
N HIS A 190 -32.72 -10.26 5.94
CA HIS A 190 -33.40 -9.21 6.72
C HIS A 190 -34.41 -8.40 5.89
N HIS A 191 -34.71 -8.83 4.67
CA HIS A 191 -35.64 -8.13 3.77
C HIS A 191 -35.25 -6.67 3.45
N GLY A 192 -33.94 -6.39 3.40
CA GLY A 192 -33.39 -5.12 2.93
C GLY A 192 -32.83 -5.22 1.50
N ALA A 193 -32.06 -4.21 1.12
CA ALA A 193 -31.33 -4.16 -0.15
C ALA A 193 -29.89 -3.72 0.10
N VAL A 194 -29.01 -3.98 -0.87
CA VAL A 194 -27.63 -3.51 -0.84
C VAL A 194 -27.16 -3.19 -2.25
N ASP A 195 -26.56 -2.01 -2.42
CA ASP A 195 -25.84 -1.65 -3.64
C ASP A 195 -24.34 -1.82 -3.36
N ILE A 196 -23.64 -2.61 -4.17
CA ILE A 196 -22.22 -2.94 -3.93
C ILE A 196 -21.37 -2.49 -5.13
N GLU A 197 -20.32 -1.74 -4.85
CA GLU A 197 -19.29 -1.37 -5.81
C GLU A 197 -17.97 -2.03 -5.44
N VAL A 198 -17.36 -2.74 -6.40
CA VAL A 198 -16.03 -3.32 -6.27
C VAL A 198 -15.10 -2.65 -7.28
N VAL A 199 -14.02 -2.06 -6.80
CA VAL A 199 -13.04 -1.36 -7.63
C VAL A 199 -11.65 -1.93 -7.39
N ARG A 200 -11.02 -2.45 -8.46
CA ARG A 200 -9.59 -2.79 -8.45
C ARG A 200 -8.78 -1.51 -8.27
N LYS A 201 -8.11 -1.37 -7.11
CA LYS A 201 -7.29 -0.20 -6.81
C LYS A 201 -5.95 -0.26 -7.54
N TYR A 202 -5.26 -1.39 -7.50
CA TYR A 202 -4.02 -1.58 -8.26
C TYR A 202 -3.76 -3.07 -8.53
N PRO A 203 -3.02 -3.39 -9.61
CA PRO A 203 -2.55 -4.75 -9.87
C PRO A 203 -1.58 -5.21 -8.78
N GLY A 204 -1.37 -6.50 -8.62
CA GLY A 204 -0.21 -7.06 -7.92
C GLY A 204 0.92 -7.35 -8.90
N TYR A 205 2.08 -7.69 -8.36
CA TYR A 205 3.20 -8.17 -9.16
C TYR A 205 4.03 -9.21 -8.40
N LYS A 206 4.76 -10.01 -9.18
CA LYS A 206 5.77 -10.95 -8.67
C LYS A 206 6.90 -11.05 -9.69
N LEU A 207 8.09 -10.64 -9.27
CA LEU A 207 9.30 -10.78 -10.05
C LEU A 207 10.05 -12.06 -9.66
N ASP A 208 10.75 -12.65 -10.63
CA ASP A 208 11.71 -13.72 -10.36
C ASP A 208 13.00 -13.13 -9.78
N PHE A 209 13.77 -13.92 -9.02
CA PHE A 209 15.05 -13.48 -8.47
C PHE A 209 16.14 -13.27 -9.53
N THR A 210 15.90 -13.69 -10.77
CA THR A 210 16.73 -13.36 -11.94
C THR A 210 16.36 -12.02 -12.58
N ALA A 211 15.28 -11.36 -12.15
CA ALA A 211 14.89 -10.06 -12.69
C ALA A 211 15.99 -9.02 -12.41
N ARG A 212 16.38 -8.27 -13.44
CA ARG A 212 17.43 -7.25 -13.38
C ARG A 212 17.36 -6.31 -12.15
N PRO A 213 16.21 -5.70 -11.79
CA PRO A 213 16.13 -4.85 -10.59
C PRO A 213 16.49 -5.59 -9.29
N TYR A 214 16.09 -6.86 -9.15
CA TYR A 214 16.41 -7.67 -7.98
C TYR A 214 17.90 -8.02 -7.94
N VAL A 215 18.47 -8.48 -9.06
CA VAL A 215 19.88 -8.85 -9.16
C VAL A 215 20.79 -7.64 -8.91
N ALA A 216 20.46 -6.47 -9.48
CA ALA A 216 21.23 -5.25 -9.30
C ALA A 216 21.25 -4.82 -7.83
N ALA A 217 20.09 -4.81 -7.17
CA ALA A 217 20.00 -4.49 -5.74
C ALA A 217 20.72 -5.52 -4.86
N ALA A 218 20.56 -6.82 -5.14
CA ALA A 218 21.23 -7.87 -4.38
C ALA A 218 22.76 -7.80 -4.50
N ARG A 219 23.29 -7.54 -5.70
CA ARG A 219 24.73 -7.38 -5.94
C ARG A 219 25.30 -6.16 -5.23
N ALA A 220 24.56 -5.04 -5.21
CA ALA A 220 24.99 -3.84 -4.49
C ALA A 220 25.01 -4.05 -2.98
N LEU A 221 24.00 -4.71 -2.42
CA LEU A 221 23.96 -5.07 -1.00
C LEU A 221 25.13 -5.98 -0.61
N ASP A 222 25.40 -7.02 -1.40
CA ASP A 222 26.52 -7.94 -1.18
C ASP A 222 27.88 -7.21 -1.22
N ALA A 223 28.08 -6.32 -2.20
CA ALA A 223 29.29 -5.49 -2.29
C ALA A 223 29.50 -4.55 -1.09
N LEU A 224 28.42 -4.16 -0.41
CA LEU A 224 28.45 -3.35 0.80
C LEU A 224 28.52 -4.19 2.09
N GLY A 225 28.56 -5.52 1.98
CA GLY A 225 28.54 -6.44 3.13
C GLY A 225 27.19 -6.46 3.86
N MET A 226 26.10 -6.06 3.20
CA MET A 226 24.74 -6.03 3.74
C MET A 226 23.98 -7.32 3.41
N THR A 227 23.13 -7.77 4.34
CA THR A 227 22.32 -8.97 4.13
C THR A 227 21.16 -8.69 3.17
N VAL A 228 21.02 -9.51 2.13
CA VAL A 228 19.86 -9.45 1.23
C VAL A 228 18.64 -10.10 1.89
N ILE A 229 17.53 -9.35 1.97
CA ILE A 229 16.28 -9.80 2.59
C ILE A 229 15.16 -9.73 1.55
N ALA A 230 14.88 -10.85 0.90
CA ALA A 230 13.74 -10.96 -0.01
C ALA A 230 12.42 -10.88 0.76
N LYS A 231 11.58 -9.90 0.45
CA LYS A 231 10.32 -9.64 1.17
C LYS A 231 9.12 -9.66 0.24
N ALA A 232 8.04 -10.25 0.72
CA ALA A 232 6.72 -10.11 0.13
C ALA A 232 5.95 -8.99 0.83
N SER A 233 5.51 -7.97 0.08
CA SER A 233 4.77 -6.85 0.64
C SER A 233 3.32 -7.21 0.98
N GLY A 234 2.73 -6.43 1.91
CA GLY A 234 1.30 -6.40 2.22
C GLY A 234 0.58 -5.19 1.62
N GLY A 235 1.30 -4.25 1.00
CA GLY A 235 0.78 -3.06 0.33
C GLY A 235 1.31 -2.93 -1.09
N GLY A 236 0.60 -2.17 -1.92
CA GLY A 236 1.12 -1.75 -3.22
C GLY A 236 1.93 -0.48 -3.06
N THR A 237 2.84 -0.26 -4.00
CA THR A 237 3.54 1.01 -4.23
C THR A 237 3.39 1.37 -5.70
N ASP A 238 3.93 2.51 -6.14
CA ASP A 238 3.97 2.83 -7.57
C ASP A 238 4.65 1.76 -8.43
N GLY A 239 5.52 0.94 -7.82
CA GLY A 239 6.09 -0.26 -8.43
C GLY A 239 5.05 -1.21 -9.02
N ASN A 240 3.86 -1.31 -8.43
CA ASN A 240 2.76 -2.13 -8.96
C ASN A 240 2.32 -1.65 -10.36
N ILE A 241 2.26 -0.34 -10.57
CA ILE A 241 1.84 0.26 -11.84
C ILE A 241 2.92 0.10 -12.90
N TYR A 242 4.19 0.33 -12.54
CA TYR A 242 5.31 0.15 -13.46
C TYR A 242 5.50 -1.30 -13.89
N ASN A 243 5.41 -2.25 -12.95
CA ASN A 243 5.49 -3.68 -13.27
C ASN A 243 4.33 -4.11 -14.19
N GLN A 244 3.11 -3.61 -13.98
CA GLN A 244 1.99 -3.87 -14.90
C GLN A 244 2.23 -3.28 -16.30
N ALA A 245 2.90 -2.14 -16.39
CA ALA A 245 3.27 -1.51 -17.65
C ALA A 245 4.46 -2.18 -18.35
N GLY A 246 5.03 -3.25 -17.78
CA GLY A 246 6.15 -3.98 -18.36
C GLY A 246 7.53 -3.39 -18.05
N ILE A 247 7.63 -2.51 -17.05
CA ILE A 247 8.90 -1.98 -16.52
C ILE A 247 9.14 -2.66 -15.18
N PRO A 248 9.99 -3.71 -15.11
CA PRO A 248 10.22 -4.45 -13.87
C PRO A 248 10.83 -3.54 -12.80
N CYS A 249 10.19 -3.47 -11.64
CA CYS A 249 10.66 -2.69 -10.51
C CYS A 249 10.63 -3.49 -9.22
N VAL A 250 11.63 -3.30 -8.36
CA VAL A 250 11.59 -3.74 -6.95
C VAL A 250 11.50 -2.51 -6.05
N ALA A 251 10.78 -2.65 -4.93
CA ALA A 251 10.86 -1.65 -3.88
C ALA A 251 12.00 -2.00 -2.91
N LEU A 252 12.77 -0.99 -2.51
CA LEU A 252 13.90 -1.10 -1.59
C LEU A 252 13.58 -0.40 -0.29
N SER A 253 14.10 -0.92 0.82
CA SER A 253 13.90 -0.26 2.10
C SER A 253 14.74 1.01 2.26
N THR A 254 14.14 2.04 2.83
CA THR A 254 14.80 3.25 3.31
C THR A 254 15.03 3.24 4.83
N GLY A 255 14.51 2.24 5.54
CA GLY A 255 14.57 2.16 7.01
C GLY A 255 13.34 2.68 7.74
N MET A 256 12.36 3.24 7.02
CA MET A 256 11.15 3.77 7.65
C MET A 256 10.39 2.68 8.42
N THR A 257 9.88 3.07 9.60
CA THR A 257 9.22 2.17 10.55
C THR A 257 7.96 2.83 11.11
N ALA A 258 6.92 2.04 11.38
CA ALA A 258 5.64 2.49 11.91
C ALA A 258 4.95 3.58 11.06
N VAL A 259 5.09 3.48 9.73
CA VAL A 259 4.45 4.38 8.76
C VAL A 259 2.93 4.45 8.95
N HIS A 260 2.35 5.59 8.59
CA HIS A 260 0.92 5.92 8.76
C HIS A 260 0.46 6.02 10.24
N THR A 261 1.39 6.18 11.17
CA THR A 261 1.10 6.37 12.60
C THR A 261 1.87 7.56 13.18
N GLN A 262 1.49 7.98 14.39
CA GLN A 262 2.23 9.02 15.13
C GLN A 262 3.59 8.53 15.67
N ASP A 263 3.81 7.21 15.67
CA ASP A 263 5.07 6.58 16.11
C ASP A 263 6.06 6.39 14.95
N GLU A 264 5.78 6.97 13.78
CA GLU A 264 6.63 6.88 12.60
C GLU A 264 8.03 7.44 12.88
N HIS A 265 9.05 6.67 12.51
CA HIS A 265 10.44 7.02 12.73
C HIS A 265 11.38 6.36 11.72
N ILE A 266 12.58 6.90 11.62
CA ILE A 266 13.63 6.42 10.72
C ILE A 266 15.02 6.72 11.30
N ALA A 267 15.94 5.75 11.25
CA ALA A 267 17.31 5.98 11.69
C ALA A 267 18.09 6.78 10.63
N ILE A 268 18.89 7.75 11.06
CA ILE A 268 19.76 8.52 10.15
C ILE A 268 20.71 7.56 9.42
N GLN A 269 21.23 6.56 10.13
CA GLN A 269 22.13 5.56 9.54
C GLN A 269 21.44 4.76 8.42
N ASP A 270 20.16 4.43 8.56
CA ASP A 270 19.42 3.71 7.51
C ASP A 270 19.31 4.56 6.23
N MET A 271 19.05 5.86 6.36
CA MET A 271 19.01 6.77 5.19
C MET A 271 20.38 6.86 4.50
N VAL A 272 21.47 6.94 5.27
CA VAL A 272 22.84 6.95 4.73
C VAL A 272 23.12 5.64 4.00
N ASP A 273 22.77 4.50 4.59
CA ASP A 273 23.01 3.19 3.98
C ASP A 273 22.13 2.96 2.74
N ALA A 274 20.88 3.43 2.73
CA ALA A 274 20.03 3.41 1.53
C ALA A 274 20.63 4.24 0.38
N ALA A 275 21.19 5.42 0.67
CA ALA A 275 21.89 6.22 -0.34
C ALA A 275 23.15 5.52 -0.87
N ARG A 276 23.94 4.89 0.02
CA ARG A 276 25.10 4.08 -0.38
C ARG A 276 24.70 2.91 -1.28
N VAL A 277 23.60 2.23 -0.97
CA VAL A 277 23.04 1.17 -1.81
C VAL A 277 22.67 1.71 -3.19
N LEU A 278 21.95 2.84 -3.27
CA LEU A 278 21.54 3.43 -4.55
C LEU A 278 22.75 3.81 -5.41
N VAL A 279 23.73 4.53 -4.86
CA VAL A 279 24.97 4.89 -5.56
C VAL A 279 25.70 3.64 -6.06
N THR A 280 25.78 2.59 -5.23
CA THR A 280 26.42 1.33 -5.61
C THR A 280 25.67 0.63 -6.75
N ILE A 281 24.34 0.60 -6.73
CA ILE A 281 23.55 0.04 -7.84
C ILE A 281 23.83 0.82 -9.13
N ILE A 282 23.72 2.14 -9.08
CA ILE A 282 23.87 3.02 -10.25
C ILE A 282 25.24 2.83 -10.91
N THR A 283 26.30 2.82 -10.09
CA THR A 283 27.69 2.72 -10.57
C THR A 283 28.05 1.35 -11.10
N GLN A 284 27.50 0.27 -10.53
CA GLN A 284 27.72 -1.08 -11.05
C GLN A 284 26.97 -1.36 -12.37
N GLU A 285 25.91 -0.60 -12.66
CA GLU A 285 25.15 -0.69 -13.91
C GLU A 285 25.69 0.21 -15.03
N ALA A 286 26.79 0.93 -14.77
CA ALA A 286 27.51 1.71 -15.78
C ALA A 286 28.31 0.85 -16.78
N ALA A 287 28.55 -0.42 -16.41
CA ALA A 287 29.43 -1.36 -17.12
C ALA A 287 28.74 -2.10 -18.27
#